data_AF-F8AWC1-F1
#
_entry.id   AF-F8AWC1-F1
#
_cell.length_a   1.000
_cell.length_b   1.000
_cell.length_c   1.000
_cell.angle_alpha   90.00
_cell.angle_beta   90.00
_cell.angle_gamma   90.00
#
_symmetry.space_group_name_H-M   'P 1'
#
loop_
_entity.id
_entity.type
_entity.pdbx_description
1 polymer ?
#
loop_
_entity_poly.entity_id
_entity_poly.type
_entity_poly.pdbx_seq_one_letter_code
_entity_poly.pdbx_strand_id
1 'polypeptide(L)' 'MATTIGFRPTEEDEQIIKAAMRPDERTSDVIRRALRLLEREVWLSRARCDAERLADEDLGDEADVW' A
#
# COMPACT_ATOMS: atom_id res chain seq x y z
N MET A 1 -9.33 -13.47 -13.38
CA MET A 1 -9.93 -12.67 -14.48
C MET A 1 -9.73 -11.21 -14.15
N ALA A 2 -9.09 -10.44 -15.03
CA ALA A 2 -8.90 -9.01 -14.80
C ALA A 2 -10.20 -8.26 -15.17
N THR A 3 -10.81 -7.59 -14.19
CA THR A 3 -11.98 -6.73 -14.43
C THR A 3 -11.50 -5.39 -14.98
N THR A 4 -12.08 -4.94 -16.08
CA THR A 4 -11.74 -3.63 -16.65
C THR A 4 -12.39 -2.52 -15.83
N ILE A 5 -11.56 -1.67 -15.23
CA ILE A 5 -12.00 -0.46 -14.51
C ILE A 5 -11.69 0.75 -15.40
N GLY A 6 -12.70 1.57 -15.67
CA GLY A 6 -12.51 2.83 -16.39
C GLY A 6 -11.91 3.88 -15.47
N PHE A 7 -10.71 4.35 -15.80
CA PHE A 7 -10.06 5.47 -15.10
C PHE A 7 -10.09 6.70 -16.01
N ARG A 8 -10.62 7.81 -15.49
CA ARG A 8 -10.58 9.12 -16.18
C ARG A 8 -9.60 10.03 -15.44
N PRO A 9 -8.32 10.07 -15.87
CA PRO A 9 -7.33 10.94 -15.25
C PRO A 9 -7.71 12.40 -15.40
N THR A 10 -7.44 13.18 -14.38
CA THR A 10 -7.32 14.64 -14.48
C THR A 10 -5.98 15.03 -15.10
N GLU A 11 -5.81 16.30 -15.45
CA GLU A 11 -4.53 16.81 -15.96
C GLU A 11 -3.39 16.66 -14.94
N GLU A 12 -3.70 16.76 -13.65
CA GLU A 12 -2.74 16.53 -12.57
C GLU A 12 -2.35 15.05 -12.48
N ASP A 13 -3.32 14.13 -12.56
CA ASP A 13 -3.05 12.69 -12.58
C ASP A 13 -2.15 12.31 -13.75
N GLU A 14 -2.38 12.91 -14.93
CA GLU A 14 -1.53 12.67 -16.10
C GLU A 14 -0.09 13.13 -15.87
N GLN A 15 0.12 14.27 -15.22
CA GLN A 15 1.45 14.76 -14.90
C GLN A 15 2.16 13.83 -13.92
N ILE A 16 1.45 13.38 -12.88
CA ILE A 16 1.97 12.42 -11.90
C ILE A 16 2.34 11.10 -12.60
N ILE A 17 1.46 10.57 -13.46
CA ILE A 17 1.71 9.34 -14.20
C ILE A 17 2.93 9.49 -15.10
N LYS A 18 3.02 10.59 -15.88
CA LYS A 18 4.16 10.86 -16.77
C LYS A 18 5.46 10.98 -16.01
N ALA A 19 5.47 11.68 -14.88
CA ALA A 19 6.66 11.85 -14.03
C ALA A 19 7.10 10.53 -13.37
N ALA A 20 6.14 9.68 -13.00
CA ALA A 20 6.40 8.39 -12.37
C ALA A 20 6.76 7.27 -13.37
N MET A 21 6.45 7.44 -14.66
CA MET A 21 6.63 6.42 -15.70
C MET A 21 8.11 6.10 -15.91
N ARG A 22 8.45 4.79 -15.87
CA ARG A 22 9.79 4.30 -16.20
C ARG A 22 9.88 3.90 -17.68
N PRO A 23 11.09 3.74 -18.24
CA PRO A 23 11.27 3.14 -19.55
C PRO A 23 10.56 1.79 -19.62
N ASP A 24 9.87 1.52 -20.73
CA ASP A 24 9.08 0.31 -21.00
C ASP A 24 7.84 0.08 -20.11
N GLU A 25 7.44 1.01 -19.23
CA GLU A 25 6.18 0.90 -18.48
C GLU A 25 4.98 1.43 -19.29
N ARG A 26 3.82 0.78 -19.15
CA ARG A 26 2.53 1.33 -19.57
C ARG A 26 1.88 2.07 -18.41
N THR A 27 0.94 2.98 -18.72
CA THR A 27 0.14 3.68 -17.71
C THR A 27 -0.52 2.73 -16.70
N SER A 28 -1.00 1.57 -17.14
CA SER A 28 -1.60 0.57 -16.25
C SER A 28 -0.58 -0.04 -15.28
N ASP A 29 0.70 -0.15 -15.67
CA ASP A 29 1.76 -0.62 -14.78
C ASP A 29 2.10 0.42 -13.71
N VAL A 30 2.14 1.70 -14.09
CA VAL A 30 2.30 2.82 -13.15
C VAL A 30 1.15 2.85 -12.15
N ILE A 31 -0.10 2.72 -12.62
CA ILE A 31 -1.29 2.69 -11.74
C ILE A 31 -1.24 1.49 -10.80
N ARG A 32 -0.86 0.29 -11.28
CA ARG A 32 -0.70 -0.87 -10.39
C ARG A 32 0.37 -0.65 -9.33
N ARG A 33 1.49 -0.01 -9.69
CA ARG A 33 2.56 0.33 -8.74
C ARG A 33 2.07 1.35 -7.71
N ALA A 34 1.33 2.37 -8.13
CA ALA A 34 0.72 3.34 -7.22
C ALA A 34 -0.24 2.66 -6.23
N LEU A 35 -1.09 1.75 -6.69
CA LEU A 35 -1.99 0.98 -5.81
C LEU A 35 -1.25 0.15 -4.76
N ARG A 36 -0.12 -0.48 -5.13
CA ARG A 36 0.73 -1.21 -4.17
C ARG A 36 1.41 -0.30 -3.16
N LEU A 37 1.74 0.94 -3.53
CA LEU A 37 2.28 1.93 -2.59
C LEU A 37 1.21 2.33 -1.57
N LEU A 38 -0.03 2.58 -2.01
CA LEU A 38 -1.16 2.86 -1.12
C LEU A 38 -1.45 1.71 -0.16
N GLU A 39 -1.41 0.46 -0.65
CA GLU A 39 -1.55 -0.73 0.19
C GLU A 39 -0.47 -0.78 1.29
N ARG A 40 0.78 -0.48 0.94
CA ARG A 40 1.89 -0.43 1.90
C ARG A 40 1.70 0.66 2.95
N GLU A 41 1.20 1.84 2.57
CA GLU A 41 0.90 2.91 3.53
C GLU A 41 -0.18 2.51 4.52
N VAL A 42 -1.26 1.87 4.04
CA VAL A 42 -2.31 1.32 4.90
C VAL A 42 -1.74 0.27 5.85
N TRP A 43 -0.87 -0.62 5.34
CA TRP A 43 -0.23 -1.62 6.18
C TRP A 43 0.64 -0.99 7.27
N LEU A 44 1.46 0.02 6.93
CA LEU A 44 2.29 0.72 7.91
C LEU A 44 1.46 1.43 8.98
N SER A 45 0.37 2.08 8.58
CA SER A 45 -0.55 2.73 9.53
C SER A 45 -1.16 1.71 10.48
N ARG A 46 -1.60 0.55 9.98
CA ARG A 46 -2.16 -0.53 10.81
C ARG A 46 -1.11 -1.12 11.74
N ALA A 47 0.07 -1.45 11.20
CA ALA A 47 1.17 -1.98 11.99
C ALA A 47 1.56 -1.05 13.13
N ARG A 48 1.55 0.28 12.90
CA ARG A 48 1.78 1.26 13.97
C ARG A 48 0.68 1.25 15.02
N CYS A 49 -0.59 1.27 14.62
CA CYS A 49 -1.69 1.19 15.58
C CYS A 49 -1.69 -0.12 16.37
N ASP A 50 -1.35 -1.24 15.72
CA ASP A 50 -1.21 -2.54 16.36
C ASP A 50 -0.05 -2.54 17.35
N ALA A 51 1.11 -1.97 16.99
CA ALA A 51 2.23 -1.83 17.90
C ALA A 51 1.89 -0.95 19.12
N GLU A 52 1.16 0.15 18.93
CA GLU A 52 0.68 1.00 20.02
C GLU A 52 -0.33 0.26 20.91
N ARG A 53 -1.19 -0.60 20.34
CA ARG A 53 -2.16 -1.41 21.10
C ARG A 53 -1.51 -2.56 21.87
N LEU A 54 -0.50 -3.19 21.28
CA LEU A 54 0.24 -4.33 21.86
C LEU A 54 1.36 -3.86 22.81
N ALA A 55 1.66 -2.56 22.87
CA ALA A 55 2.67 -2.01 23.78
C ALA A 55 2.32 -2.21 25.26
N ASP A 56 1.02 -2.29 25.57
CA ASP A 56 0.50 -2.55 26.92
C ASP A 56 0.15 -4.05 27.13
N GLU A 57 0.48 -4.93 26.17
CA GLU A 57 0.25 -6.36 26.30
C GLU A 57 1.39 -7.01 27.09
N ASP A 58 1.06 -7.54 28.27
CA ASP A 58 2.01 -8.31 29.09
C ASP A 58 2.12 -9.74 28.55
N LEU A 59 3.16 -9.98 27.75
CA LEU A 59 3.49 -11.31 27.21
C LEU A 59 4.05 -12.28 28.26
N GLY A 60 4.18 -11.86 29.52
CA GLY A 60 4.74 -12.65 30.62
C GLY A 60 3.77 -13.66 31.27
N ASP A 61 2.48 -13.61 30.95
CA ASP A 61 1.46 -14.48 31.57
C ASP A 61 1.30 -15.85 30.87
N GLU A 62 1.91 -16.06 29.70
CA GLU A 62 1.96 -17.36 29.05
C GLU A 62 3.20 -18.15 29.48
N ALA A 63 2.97 -19.35 30.03
CA ALA A 63 4.05 -20.27 30.38
C ALA A 63 4.84 -20.63 29.13
N ASP A 64 6.15 -20.42 29.18
CA ASP A 64 7.09 -20.74 28.11
C ASP A 64 7.20 -22.27 27.95
N VAL A 65 6.29 -22.85 27.17
CA VAL A 65 6.22 -24.29 26.88
C VAL A 65 6.77 -24.59 25.48
N TRP A 66 8.10 -24.57 25.37
CA TRP A 66 8.84 -25.08 24.21
C TRP A 66 9.38 -26.49 24.45
#